data_AF-A0A8D2I078-F1
#
_entry.id   AF-A0A8D2I078-F1
#
_cell.length_a   1.000
_cell.length_b   1.000
_cell.length_c   1.000
_cell.angle_alpha   90.00
_cell.angle_beta   90.00
_cell.angle_gamma   90.00
#
_symmetry.space_group_name_H-M   'P 1'
#
loop_
_entity.id
_entity.type
_entity.pdbx_description
1 polymer ?
#
loop_
_entity_poly.entity_id
_entity_poly.type
_entity_poly.pdbx_seq_one_letter_code
_entity_poly.pdbx_strand_id
1 'polypeptide(L)'
;GMRTCTCLYHFLVLNWYIFLNYYIPRHGNEQKEYKIFQDGAQWKYLTLLNLFLQAFFFGVACLDDVLKRIKGRRNIRFITAFRDLLFTTLAFPVSTFVFLVFWTIFLYDRELVYPKILDEIFPIWMNHAMHTFILPFSLLEVVLRPHHYPSKKTGITLLAAGTVAYIARVLWIYSETGRWVYPVLGKLSPLGLTVFFSSSYFLSVSIYLFGEKINCWKWGHMMQPWMKRK
;
A
#
# COMPACT_ATOMS: atom_id res chain seq x y z
N GLY A 1 -16.16 -19.79 -13.45
CA GLY A 1 -14.82 -20.40 -13.26
C GLY A 1 -13.87 -19.40 -12.61
N MET A 2 -12.87 -19.88 -11.85
CA MET A 2 -11.98 -19.08 -10.99
C MET A 2 -11.40 -17.81 -11.65
N ARG A 3 -11.02 -17.88 -12.93
CA ARG A 3 -10.51 -16.72 -13.70
C ARG A 3 -11.51 -15.58 -13.90
N THR A 4 -12.80 -15.88 -13.94
CA THR A 4 -13.86 -14.86 -14.03
C THR A 4 -14.11 -14.22 -12.68
N CYS A 5 -14.05 -14.99 -11.60
CA CYS A 5 -14.15 -14.44 -10.24
C CYS A 5 -12.99 -13.48 -9.93
N THR A 6 -11.75 -13.83 -10.28
CA THR A 6 -10.58 -12.95 -10.10
C THR A 6 -10.70 -11.65 -10.91
N CYS A 7 -11.17 -11.72 -12.15
CA CYS A 7 -11.36 -10.54 -13.00
C CYS A 7 -12.44 -9.59 -12.45
N LEU A 8 -13.56 -10.15 -11.98
CA LEU A 8 -14.62 -9.38 -11.33
C LEU A 8 -14.12 -8.75 -10.02
N TYR A 9 -13.36 -9.51 -9.23
CA TYR A 9 -12.72 -9.01 -8.01
C TYR A 9 -11.82 -7.80 -8.29
N HIS A 10 -10.88 -7.90 -9.25
CA HIS A 10 -10.01 -6.77 -9.60
C HIS A 10 -10.82 -5.55 -10.05
N PHE A 11 -11.86 -5.75 -10.87
CA PHE A 11 -12.69 -4.65 -11.35
C PHE A 11 -13.43 -3.95 -10.20
N LEU A 12 -14.04 -4.71 -9.29
CA LEU A 12 -14.76 -4.16 -8.14
C LEU A 12 -13.81 -3.40 -7.21
N VAL A 13 -12.65 -3.97 -6.89
CA VAL A 13 -11.67 -3.34 -6.01
C VAL A 13 -11.02 -2.12 -6.66
N LEU A 14 -10.78 -2.15 -7.98
CA LEU A 14 -10.34 -0.97 -8.74
C LEU A 14 -11.35 0.18 -8.60
N ASN A 15 -12.64 -0.08 -8.84
CA ASN A 15 -13.68 0.95 -8.73
C ASN A 15 -13.80 1.47 -7.30
N TRP A 16 -13.65 0.60 -6.30
CA TRP A 16 -13.59 1.00 -4.89
C TRP A 16 -12.45 1.99 -4.63
N TYR A 17 -11.22 1.68 -5.08
CA TYR A 17 -10.10 2.59 -4.86
C TYR A 17 -10.19 3.86 -5.71
N ILE A 18 -10.75 3.83 -6.92
CA ILE A 18 -11.05 5.04 -7.70
C ILE A 18 -12.03 5.93 -6.92
N PHE A 19 -13.11 5.34 -6.40
CA PHE A 19 -14.07 6.05 -5.57
C PHE A 19 -13.41 6.68 -4.34
N LEU A 20 -12.58 5.94 -3.60
CA LEU A 20 -11.89 6.50 -2.43
C LEU A 20 -10.93 7.65 -2.81
N ASN A 21 -10.12 7.50 -3.85
CA ASN A 21 -9.19 8.54 -4.28
C ASN A 21 -9.91 9.81 -4.76
N TYR A 22 -11.12 9.68 -5.30
CA TYR A 22 -11.97 10.82 -5.68
C TYR A 22 -12.70 11.45 -4.48
N TYR A 23 -13.34 10.62 -3.67
CA TYR A 23 -14.27 11.05 -2.62
C TYR A 23 -13.55 11.63 -1.40
N ILE A 24 -12.51 10.95 -0.90
CA ILE A 24 -11.82 11.30 0.35
C ILE A 24 -11.30 12.74 0.35
N PRO A 25 -10.56 13.19 -0.67
CA PRO A 25 -10.00 14.53 -0.63
C PRO A 25 -11.07 15.61 -0.88
N ARG A 26 -12.12 15.28 -1.63
CA ARG A 26 -13.23 16.19 -1.86
C ARG A 26 -14.02 16.41 -0.58
N HIS A 27 -14.36 15.33 0.12
CA HIS A 27 -15.04 15.37 1.41
C HIS A 27 -14.24 16.19 2.44
N GLY A 28 -12.92 15.96 2.52
CA GLY A 28 -12.06 16.72 3.42
C GLY A 28 -11.85 18.19 3.04
N ASN A 29 -12.01 18.56 1.76
CA ASN A 29 -11.96 19.97 1.31
C ASN A 29 -13.28 20.72 1.53
N GLU A 30 -14.41 20.02 1.47
CA GLU A 30 -15.74 20.60 1.71
C GLU A 30 -15.93 20.99 3.19
N GLN A 31 -15.20 20.34 4.10
CA GLN A 31 -15.05 20.70 5.52
C GLN A 31 -14.18 21.98 5.66
N LYS A 32 -14.73 23.12 5.22
CA LYS A 32 -14.06 24.44 5.10
C LYS A 32 -13.39 24.94 6.39
N GLU A 33 -13.85 24.46 7.54
CA GLU A 33 -13.38 24.88 8.86
C GLU A 33 -12.00 24.30 9.22
N TYR A 34 -11.67 23.12 8.72
CA TYR A 34 -10.48 22.37 9.16
C TYR A 34 -9.30 22.40 8.18
N LYS A 35 -9.51 22.85 6.93
CA LYS A 35 -8.48 23.06 5.88
C LYS A 35 -7.44 21.93 5.71
N ILE A 36 -7.77 20.69 6.08
CA ILE A 36 -6.80 19.58 6.17
C ILE A 36 -6.17 19.25 4.81
N PHE A 37 -6.88 19.49 3.71
CA PHE A 37 -6.43 19.18 2.35
C PHE A 37 -6.02 20.38 1.49
N GLN A 38 -6.00 21.61 2.05
CA GLN A 38 -5.69 22.81 1.25
C GLN A 38 -4.24 22.82 0.72
N ASP A 39 -3.31 22.10 1.35
CA ASP A 39 -1.87 22.11 0.99
C ASP A 39 -1.38 20.79 0.36
N GLY A 40 -2.20 20.13 -0.46
CA GLY A 40 -1.79 18.90 -1.15
C GLY A 40 -1.64 17.68 -0.23
N ALA A 41 -2.43 17.61 0.84
CA ALA A 41 -2.37 16.55 1.85
C ALA A 41 -2.48 15.11 1.28
N GLN A 42 -3.11 14.95 0.12
CA GLN A 42 -3.16 13.67 -0.62
C GLN A 42 -1.76 13.06 -0.85
N TRP A 43 -0.75 13.92 -1.05
CA TRP A 43 0.62 13.53 -1.35
C TRP A 43 1.53 13.56 -0.12
N LYS A 44 0.96 13.88 1.05
CA LYS A 44 1.66 13.99 2.33
C LYS A 44 1.57 12.68 3.11
N TYR A 45 0.38 12.08 3.18
CA TYR A 45 0.11 10.92 4.03
C TYR A 45 0.31 9.60 3.26
N LEU A 46 1.10 8.69 3.85
CA LEU A 46 1.35 7.35 3.29
C LEU A 46 0.05 6.57 3.06
N THR A 47 -0.93 6.73 3.94
CA THR A 47 -2.25 6.12 3.79
C THR A 47 -2.90 6.49 2.46
N LEU A 48 -2.86 7.77 2.07
CA LEU A 48 -3.47 8.25 0.83
C LEU A 48 -2.64 7.86 -0.40
N LEU A 49 -1.30 7.92 -0.29
CA LEU A 49 -0.41 7.38 -1.31
C LEU A 49 -0.65 5.88 -1.54
N ASN A 50 -0.93 5.13 -0.47
CA ASN A 50 -1.27 3.72 -0.56
C ASN A 50 -2.60 3.52 -1.30
N LEU A 51 -3.64 4.32 -1.04
CA LEU A 51 -4.90 4.22 -1.82
C LEU A 51 -4.67 4.44 -3.32
N PHE A 52 -3.82 5.41 -3.69
CA PHE A 52 -3.44 5.63 -5.08
C PHE A 52 -2.67 4.44 -5.66
N LEU A 53 -1.69 3.92 -4.91
CA LEU A 53 -0.93 2.73 -5.27
C LEU A 53 -1.84 1.51 -5.49
N GLN A 54 -2.85 1.31 -4.64
CA GLN A 54 -3.82 0.24 -4.79
C GLN A 54 -4.67 0.42 -6.05
N ALA A 55 -5.18 1.63 -6.31
CA ALA A 55 -5.89 1.92 -7.56
C ALA A 55 -5.04 1.61 -8.79
N PHE A 56 -3.77 2.04 -8.78
CA PHE A 56 -2.83 1.78 -9.87
C PHE A 56 -2.56 0.28 -10.04
N PHE A 57 -2.32 -0.44 -8.94
CA PHE A 57 -2.11 -1.89 -8.96
C PHE A 57 -3.32 -2.64 -9.52
N PHE A 58 -4.53 -2.40 -9.00
CA PHE A 58 -5.74 -3.08 -9.49
C PHE A 58 -6.09 -2.68 -10.92
N GLY A 59 -5.70 -1.48 -11.37
CA GLY A 59 -5.75 -1.07 -12.77
C GLY A 59 -4.88 -1.93 -13.67
N VAL A 60 -3.61 -2.14 -13.27
CA VAL A 60 -2.67 -3.01 -13.97
C VAL A 60 -3.15 -4.48 -13.94
N ALA A 61 -3.70 -4.94 -12.81
CA ALA A 61 -4.24 -6.29 -12.67
C ALA A 61 -5.48 -6.53 -13.57
N CYS A 62 -6.39 -5.56 -13.65
CA CYS A 62 -7.51 -5.58 -14.58
C CYS A 62 -7.04 -5.61 -16.04
N LEU A 63 -6.07 -4.75 -16.39
CA LEU A 63 -5.51 -4.70 -17.74
C LEU A 63 -4.86 -6.04 -18.13
N ASP A 64 -4.08 -6.63 -17.22
CA ASP A 64 -3.50 -7.96 -17.40
C ASP A 64 -4.58 -9.04 -17.64
N ASP A 65 -5.68 -9.01 -16.90
CA ASP A 65 -6.79 -9.96 -17.04
C ASP A 65 -7.53 -9.83 -18.37
N VAL A 66 -7.85 -8.59 -18.77
CA VAL A 66 -8.54 -8.30 -20.04
C VAL A 66 -7.65 -8.70 -21.21
N LEU A 67 -6.37 -8.32 -21.20
CA LEU A 67 -5.46 -8.67 -22.29
C LEU A 67 -5.20 -10.18 -22.39
N LYS A 68 -5.17 -10.91 -21.26
CA LYS A 68 -5.09 -12.39 -21.26
C LYS A 68 -6.27 -13.03 -21.97
N ARG A 69 -7.46 -12.42 -21.89
CA ARG A 69 -8.68 -12.90 -22.55
C ARG A 69 -8.69 -12.58 -24.04
N ILE A 70 -8.26 -11.37 -24.42
CA ILE A 70 -8.32 -10.92 -25.83
C ILE A 70 -7.17 -11.50 -26.66
N LYS A 71 -5.92 -11.40 -26.18
CA LYS A 71 -4.70 -11.66 -26.98
C LYS A 71 -4.03 -13.01 -26.66
N GLY A 72 -4.54 -13.75 -25.69
CA GLY A 72 -3.90 -14.98 -25.19
C GLY A 72 -2.58 -14.72 -24.44
N ARG A 73 -1.98 -15.78 -23.87
CA ARG A 73 -0.87 -15.68 -22.89
C ARG A 73 0.50 -15.26 -23.48
N ARG A 74 0.72 -15.37 -24.80
CA ARG A 74 2.06 -15.23 -25.39
C ARG A 74 2.58 -13.79 -25.44
N ASN A 75 1.72 -12.78 -25.58
CA ASN A 75 2.11 -11.40 -25.92
C ASN A 75 2.03 -10.37 -24.77
N ILE A 76 2.01 -10.82 -23.52
CA ILE A 76 1.68 -9.97 -22.35
C ILE A 76 2.55 -10.24 -21.12
N ARG A 77 3.68 -10.92 -21.32
CA ARG A 77 4.63 -11.23 -20.23
C ARG A 77 5.10 -10.00 -19.47
N PHE A 78 5.29 -8.87 -20.17
CA PHE A 78 5.71 -7.61 -19.57
C PHE A 78 4.71 -7.09 -18.55
N ILE A 79 3.41 -7.03 -18.90
CA ILE A 79 2.37 -6.53 -17.98
C ILE A 79 2.22 -7.46 -16.79
N THR A 80 2.26 -8.79 -16.99
CA THR A 80 2.24 -9.75 -15.88
C THR A 80 3.45 -9.57 -14.95
N ALA A 81 4.65 -9.39 -15.51
CA ALA A 81 5.87 -9.18 -14.72
C ALA A 81 5.84 -7.85 -13.96
N PHE A 82 5.35 -6.78 -14.60
CA PHE A 82 5.18 -5.48 -13.97
C PHE A 82 4.15 -5.50 -12.84
N ARG A 83 3.00 -6.16 -13.06
CA ARG A 83 1.99 -6.41 -12.03
C ARG A 83 2.58 -7.13 -10.82
N ASP A 84 3.34 -8.21 -11.06
CA ASP A 84 3.97 -8.98 -9.99
C ASP A 84 5.02 -8.17 -9.23
N LEU A 85 5.86 -7.42 -9.94
CA LEU A 85 6.83 -6.52 -9.33
C LEU A 85 6.14 -5.49 -8.44
N LEU A 86 5.14 -4.78 -8.97
CA LEU A 86 4.37 -3.76 -8.28
C LEU A 86 3.69 -4.30 -7.02
N PHE A 87 3.05 -5.46 -7.13
CA PHE A 87 2.37 -6.08 -5.99
C PHE A 87 3.35 -6.47 -4.90
N THR A 88 4.37 -7.24 -5.26
CA THR A 88 5.28 -7.88 -4.30
C THR A 88 6.19 -6.88 -3.60
N THR A 89 6.60 -5.80 -4.28
CA THR A 89 7.55 -4.83 -3.73
C THR A 89 6.89 -3.60 -3.10
N LEU A 90 5.68 -3.22 -3.54
CA LEU A 90 5.01 -2.01 -3.09
C LEU A 90 3.60 -2.28 -2.55
N ALA A 91 2.66 -2.76 -3.37
CA ALA A 91 1.24 -2.77 -2.99
C ALA A 91 0.96 -3.65 -1.75
N PHE A 92 1.52 -4.86 -1.70
CA PHE A 92 1.35 -5.74 -0.54
C PHE A 92 2.14 -5.26 0.69
N PRO A 93 3.45 -4.94 0.59
CA PRO A 93 4.19 -4.43 1.75
C PRO A 93 3.64 -3.14 2.34
N VAL A 94 3.31 -2.15 1.52
CA VAL A 94 2.83 -0.84 1.99
C VAL A 94 1.44 -0.95 2.62
N SER A 95 0.51 -1.71 2.03
CA SER A 95 -0.82 -1.90 2.63
C SER A 95 -0.75 -2.59 4.00
N THR A 96 0.09 -3.62 4.12
CA THR A 96 0.30 -4.32 5.39
C THR A 96 0.99 -3.43 6.41
N PHE A 97 2.00 -2.65 6.00
CA PHE A 97 2.69 -1.70 6.86
C PHE A 97 1.75 -0.63 7.40
N VAL A 98 0.97 0.02 6.52
CA VAL A 98 -0.01 1.04 6.90
C VAL A 98 -1.02 0.46 7.90
N PHE A 99 -1.58 -0.73 7.62
CA PHE A 99 -2.49 -1.39 8.55
C PHE A 99 -1.85 -1.61 9.94
N LEU A 100 -0.68 -2.26 9.98
CA LEU A 100 -0.04 -2.64 11.23
C LEU A 100 0.36 -1.41 12.05
N VAL A 101 1.05 -0.45 11.43
CA VAL A 101 1.57 0.73 12.14
C VAL A 101 0.43 1.64 12.58
N PHE A 102 -0.57 1.87 11.71
CA PHE A 102 -1.72 2.69 12.07
C PHE A 102 -2.46 2.09 13.27
N TRP A 103 -2.91 0.84 13.20
CA TRP A 103 -3.72 0.27 14.27
C TRP A 103 -2.93 0.06 15.56
N THR A 104 -1.63 -0.27 15.47
CA THR A 104 -0.78 -0.36 16.66
C THR A 104 -0.69 0.98 17.39
N ILE A 105 -0.40 2.07 16.67
CA ILE A 105 -0.29 3.38 17.30
C ILE A 105 -1.67 3.90 17.71
N PHE A 106 -2.71 3.68 16.89
CA PHE A 106 -4.08 4.09 17.19
C PHE A 106 -4.60 3.47 18.49
N LEU A 107 -4.35 2.18 18.70
CA LEU A 107 -4.76 1.46 19.91
C LEU A 107 -3.92 1.84 21.14
N TYR A 108 -2.67 2.23 20.94
CA TYR A 108 -1.79 2.72 22.02
C TYR A 108 -2.18 4.13 22.45
N ASP A 109 -2.16 5.08 21.52
CA ASP A 109 -2.63 6.45 21.67
C ASP A 109 -2.98 7.05 20.30
N ARG A 110 -4.29 7.15 20.03
CA ARG A 110 -4.79 7.65 18.75
C ARG A 110 -4.36 9.08 18.42
N GLU A 111 -4.07 9.94 19.40
CA GLU A 111 -3.66 11.32 19.13
C GLU A 111 -2.31 11.40 18.38
N LEU A 112 -1.54 10.30 18.38
CA LEU A 112 -0.25 10.22 17.69
C LEU A 112 -0.36 10.01 16.17
N VAL A 113 -1.49 9.51 15.67
CA VAL A 113 -1.70 9.20 14.24
C VAL A 113 -3.05 9.65 13.67
N TYR A 114 -4.09 9.65 14.50
CA TYR A 114 -5.47 10.00 14.13
C TYR A 114 -6.17 10.76 15.28
N PRO A 115 -5.82 12.05 15.46
CA PRO A 115 -6.40 12.90 16.50
C PRO A 115 -7.93 12.94 16.46
N LYS A 116 -8.59 13.10 17.62
CA LYS A 116 -10.06 13.10 17.72
C LYS A 116 -10.76 14.09 16.80
N ILE A 117 -10.13 15.23 16.50
CA ILE A 117 -10.66 16.22 15.55
C ILE A 117 -10.95 15.63 14.16
N LEU A 118 -10.28 14.54 13.78
CA LEU A 118 -10.54 13.86 12.52
C LEU A 118 -11.87 13.10 12.51
N ASP A 119 -12.46 12.76 13.66
CA ASP A 119 -13.77 12.11 13.73
C ASP A 119 -14.91 13.06 13.29
N GLU A 120 -14.71 14.38 13.43
CA GLU A 120 -15.66 15.41 12.97
C GLU A 120 -15.63 15.57 11.44
N ILE A 121 -14.54 15.13 10.80
CA ILE A 121 -14.24 15.34 9.38
C ILE A 121 -14.46 14.08 8.58
N PHE A 122 -14.07 12.93 9.14
CA PHE A 122 -14.13 11.65 8.46
C PHE A 122 -15.02 10.68 9.23
N PRO A 123 -16.07 10.18 8.59
CA PRO A 123 -16.91 9.16 9.21
C PRO A 123 -16.11 7.88 9.44
N ILE A 124 -16.54 7.09 10.44
CA ILE A 124 -15.87 5.85 10.88
C ILE A 124 -15.58 4.90 9.70
N TRP A 125 -16.51 4.76 8.76
CA TRP A 125 -16.32 3.88 7.60
C TRP A 125 -15.11 4.31 6.74
N MET A 126 -14.82 5.60 6.67
CA MET A 126 -13.73 6.14 5.88
C MET A 126 -12.38 5.88 6.54
N ASN A 127 -12.32 5.94 7.88
CA ASN A 127 -11.15 5.49 8.62
C ASN A 127 -10.84 4.01 8.35
N HIS A 128 -11.86 3.14 8.39
CA HIS A 128 -11.70 1.72 8.05
C HIS A 128 -11.38 1.49 6.57
N ALA A 129 -11.93 2.28 5.65
CA ALA A 129 -11.60 2.21 4.23
C ALA A 129 -10.11 2.51 3.99
N MET A 130 -9.57 3.49 4.70
CA MET A 130 -8.18 3.93 4.61
C MET A 130 -7.20 2.98 5.30
N HIS A 131 -7.56 2.42 6.46
CA HIS A 131 -6.60 1.74 7.34
C HIS A 131 -6.91 0.27 7.63
N THR A 132 -8.13 -0.22 7.38
CA THR A 132 -8.51 -1.62 7.60
C THR A 132 -8.61 -2.39 6.30
N PHE A 133 -9.52 -1.97 5.39
CA PHE A 133 -9.87 -2.77 4.20
C PHE A 133 -8.74 -2.94 3.18
N ILE A 134 -7.71 -2.10 3.26
CA ILE A 134 -6.49 -2.23 2.47
C ILE A 134 -5.81 -3.60 2.64
N LEU A 135 -5.81 -4.17 3.85
CA LEU A 135 -5.14 -5.43 4.13
C LEU A 135 -5.95 -6.65 3.67
N PRO A 136 -7.25 -6.79 3.98
CA PRO A 136 -8.07 -7.88 3.45
C PRO A 136 -8.06 -7.99 1.92
N PHE A 137 -8.10 -6.86 1.18
CA PHE A 137 -7.98 -6.90 -0.27
C PHE A 137 -6.60 -7.38 -0.72
N SER A 138 -5.52 -6.90 -0.12
CA SER A 138 -4.17 -7.40 -0.41
C SER A 138 -4.01 -8.89 -0.10
N LEU A 139 -4.55 -9.38 1.03
CA LEU A 139 -4.52 -10.80 1.40
C LEU A 139 -5.36 -11.66 0.45
N LEU A 140 -6.53 -11.18 0.05
CA LEU A 140 -7.36 -11.87 -0.92
C LEU A 140 -6.66 -11.99 -2.27
N GLU A 141 -5.91 -10.97 -2.70
CA GLU A 141 -5.08 -11.07 -3.91
C GLU A 141 -4.02 -12.18 -3.81
N VAL A 142 -3.31 -12.27 -2.67
CA VAL A 142 -2.35 -13.37 -2.41
C VAL A 142 -3.02 -14.74 -2.53
N VAL A 143 -4.27 -14.88 -2.08
CA VAL A 143 -5.04 -16.13 -2.12
C VAL A 143 -5.59 -16.44 -3.50
N LEU A 144 -5.96 -15.43 -4.29
CA LEU A 144 -6.57 -15.60 -5.61
C LEU A 144 -5.54 -15.78 -6.72
N ARG A 145 -4.31 -15.27 -6.55
CA ARG A 145 -3.33 -15.24 -7.63
C ARG A 145 -1.88 -15.53 -7.17
N PRO A 146 -1.12 -16.35 -7.92
CA PRO A 146 0.30 -16.47 -7.72
C PRO A 146 1.04 -15.25 -8.26
N HIS A 147 1.99 -14.73 -7.48
CA HIS A 147 2.89 -13.65 -7.88
C HIS A 147 4.34 -14.12 -7.95
N HIS A 148 5.06 -13.70 -8.99
CA HIS A 148 6.49 -13.95 -9.10
C HIS A 148 7.27 -12.87 -8.36
N TYR A 149 7.79 -13.22 -7.19
CA TYR A 149 8.72 -12.36 -6.47
C TYR A 149 10.02 -12.20 -7.29
N PRO A 150 10.58 -10.97 -7.35
CA PRO A 150 11.90 -10.76 -7.94
C PRO A 150 12.99 -11.43 -7.09
N SER A 151 14.26 -11.33 -7.51
CA SER A 151 15.36 -11.76 -6.62
C SER A 151 15.27 -11.01 -5.29
N LYS A 152 15.60 -11.66 -4.17
CA LYS A 152 15.56 -11.03 -2.83
C LYS A 152 16.30 -9.70 -2.80
N LYS A 153 17.48 -9.64 -3.41
CA LYS A 153 18.27 -8.40 -3.55
C LYS A 153 17.46 -7.32 -4.26
N THR A 154 16.92 -7.61 -5.45
CA THR A 154 16.11 -6.66 -6.23
C THR A 154 14.87 -6.20 -5.45
N GLY A 155 14.12 -7.13 -4.86
CA GLY A 155 12.90 -6.81 -4.12
C GLY A 155 13.16 -5.92 -2.90
N ILE A 156 14.17 -6.26 -2.10
CA ILE A 156 14.58 -5.46 -0.94
C ILE A 156 15.13 -4.10 -1.38
N THR A 157 15.91 -4.02 -2.47
CA THR A 157 16.40 -2.73 -3.00
C THR A 157 15.25 -1.82 -3.44
N LEU A 158 14.25 -2.35 -4.14
CA LEU A 158 13.08 -1.56 -4.56
C LEU A 158 12.24 -1.09 -3.38
N LEU A 159 12.03 -1.98 -2.39
CA LEU A 159 11.35 -1.63 -1.15
C LEU A 159 12.12 -0.55 -0.37
N ALA A 160 13.44 -0.68 -0.28
CA ALA A 160 14.31 0.30 0.36
C ALA A 160 14.24 1.65 -0.35
N ALA A 161 14.29 1.68 -1.68
CA ALA A 161 14.16 2.90 -2.47
C ALA A 161 12.81 3.60 -2.20
N GLY A 162 11.70 2.84 -2.17
CA GLY A 162 10.39 3.40 -1.83
C GLY A 162 10.31 3.93 -0.40
N THR A 163 10.89 3.21 0.56
CA THR A 163 10.93 3.61 1.97
C THR A 163 11.76 4.89 2.15
N VAL A 164 12.96 4.95 1.58
CA VAL A 164 13.84 6.12 1.62
C VAL A 164 13.18 7.32 0.95
N ALA A 165 12.54 7.12 -0.22
CA ALA A 165 11.83 8.20 -0.91
C ALA A 165 10.72 8.80 -0.05
N TYR A 166 9.93 7.98 0.65
CA TYR A 166 8.88 8.47 1.53
C TYR A 166 9.44 9.15 2.79
N ILE A 167 10.49 8.60 3.42
CA ILE A 167 11.15 9.24 4.56
C ILE A 167 11.73 10.60 4.16
N ALA A 168 12.43 10.67 3.03
CA ALA A 168 12.97 11.92 2.49
C ALA A 168 11.85 12.95 2.27
N ARG A 169 10.70 12.52 1.74
CA ARG A 169 9.52 13.39 1.58
C ARG A 169 8.99 13.92 2.92
N VAL A 170 8.89 13.07 3.94
CA VAL A 170 8.44 13.48 5.29
C VAL A 170 9.40 14.50 5.91
N LEU A 171 10.71 14.26 5.80
CA LEU A 171 11.74 15.16 6.31
C LEU A 171 11.75 16.49 5.57
N TRP A 172 11.61 16.47 4.24
CA TRP A 172 11.48 17.66 3.41
C TRP A 172 10.26 18.51 3.80
N ILE A 173 9.11 17.89 4.02
CA ILE A 173 7.91 18.62 4.46
C ILE A 173 8.16 19.31 5.81
N TYR A 174 8.84 18.62 6.74
CA TYR A 174 9.19 19.21 8.03
C TYR A 174 10.18 20.37 7.87
N SER A 175 11.21 20.25 7.03
CA SER A 175 12.18 21.34 6.83
C SER A 175 11.54 22.59 6.23
N GLU A 176 10.58 22.44 5.32
CA GLU A 176 9.88 23.57 4.69
C GLU A 176 8.81 24.20 5.57
N THR A 177 8.09 23.40 6.37
CA THR A 177 6.87 23.87 7.07
C THR A 177 7.03 23.98 8.59
N GLY A 178 8.08 23.40 9.16
CA GLY A 178 8.24 23.22 10.61
C GLY A 178 7.21 22.28 11.25
N ARG A 179 6.38 21.59 10.44
CA ARG A 179 5.28 20.74 10.92
C ARG A 179 5.48 19.30 10.47
N TRP A 180 5.39 18.38 11.43
CA TRP A 180 5.48 16.96 11.13
C TRP A 180 4.26 16.44 10.37
N VAL A 181 4.48 15.43 9.53
CA VAL A 181 3.40 14.75 8.83
C VAL A 181 2.48 14.02 9.80
N TYR A 182 3.08 13.31 10.75
CA TYR A 182 2.38 12.56 11.79
C TYR A 182 2.73 13.16 13.17
N PRO A 183 1.76 13.35 14.07
CA PRO A 183 2.02 13.87 15.42
C PRO A 183 3.08 13.06 16.19
N VAL A 184 3.11 11.73 16.02
CA VAL A 184 4.11 10.85 16.63
C VAL A 184 5.55 11.31 16.39
N LEU A 185 5.88 11.80 15.19
CA LEU A 185 7.23 12.21 14.84
C LEU A 185 7.67 13.46 15.62
N GLY A 186 6.73 14.35 15.93
CA GLY A 186 6.99 15.55 16.73
C GLY A 186 7.20 15.28 18.23
N LYS A 187 6.91 14.06 18.69
CA LYS A 187 7.14 13.63 20.08
C LYS A 187 8.49 12.93 20.27
N LEU A 188 9.20 12.62 19.18
CA LEU A 188 10.44 11.86 19.22
C LEU A 188 11.66 12.79 19.23
N SER A 189 12.68 12.41 19.99
CA SER A 189 14.01 13.01 19.89
C SER A 189 14.68 12.62 18.55
N PRO A 190 15.81 13.24 18.17
CA PRO A 190 16.56 12.83 16.97
C PRO A 190 16.96 11.34 16.97
N LEU A 191 17.33 10.81 18.15
CA LEU A 191 17.59 9.39 18.32
C LEU A 191 16.30 8.57 18.16
N GLY A 192 15.19 9.03 18.74
CA GLY A 192 13.88 8.39 18.59
C GLY A 192 13.41 8.34 17.13
N LEU A 193 13.63 9.39 16.35
CA LEU A 193 13.33 9.42 14.90
C LEU A 193 14.18 8.40 14.13
N THR A 194 15.48 8.34 14.43
CA THR A 194 16.38 7.34 13.83
C THR A 194 15.88 5.93 14.11
N VAL A 195 15.57 5.62 15.38
CA VAL A 195 15.04 4.31 15.79
C VAL A 195 13.70 4.01 15.11
N PHE A 196 12.80 5.00 15.03
CA PHE A 196 11.49 4.84 14.40
C PHE A 196 11.61 4.52 12.90
N PHE A 197 12.44 5.25 12.16
CA PHE A 197 12.65 5.02 10.74
C PHE A 197 13.38 3.71 10.46
N SER A 198 14.42 3.38 11.23
CA SER A 198 15.12 2.09 11.10
C SER A 198 14.17 0.92 11.39
N SER A 199 13.38 0.99 12.47
CA SER A 199 12.42 -0.06 12.83
C SER A 199 11.34 -0.22 11.76
N SER A 200 10.86 0.89 11.19
CA SER A 200 9.89 0.90 10.09
C SER A 200 10.44 0.21 8.84
N TYR A 201 11.71 0.44 8.50
CA TYR A 201 12.37 -0.24 7.39
C TYR A 201 12.50 -1.75 7.64
N PHE A 202 12.98 -2.16 8.82
CA PHE A 202 13.08 -3.58 9.16
C PHE A 202 11.72 -4.27 9.14
N LEU A 203 10.68 -3.63 9.69
CA LEU A 203 9.31 -4.14 9.62
C LEU A 203 8.86 -4.33 8.15
N SER A 204 9.13 -3.35 7.29
CA SER A 204 8.80 -3.46 5.86
C SER A 204 9.50 -4.64 5.18
N VAL A 205 10.78 -4.87 5.49
CA VAL A 205 11.54 -6.04 5.01
C VAL A 205 10.93 -7.35 5.54
N SER A 206 10.58 -7.41 6.82
CA SER A 206 9.91 -8.58 7.41
C SER A 206 8.58 -8.88 6.73
N ILE A 207 7.77 -7.85 6.43
CA ILE A 207 6.50 -7.99 5.71
C ILE A 207 6.74 -8.53 4.29
N TYR A 208 7.73 -8.00 3.56
CA TYR A 208 8.09 -8.47 2.22
C TYR A 208 8.45 -9.97 2.24
N LEU A 209 9.34 -10.38 3.15
CA LEU A 209 9.77 -11.78 3.29
C LEU A 209 8.61 -12.69 3.71
N PHE A 210 7.72 -12.19 4.57
CA PHE A 210 6.52 -12.91 4.97
C PHE A 210 5.56 -13.12 3.79
N GLY A 211 5.36 -12.10 2.95
CA GLY A 211 4.58 -12.21 1.72
C GLY A 211 5.17 -13.24 0.76
N GLU A 212 6.49 -13.23 0.55
CA GLU A 212 7.19 -14.24 -0.27
C GLU A 212 6.93 -15.66 0.26
N LYS A 213 7.01 -15.83 1.59
CA LYS A 213 6.75 -17.12 2.25
C LYS A 213 5.30 -17.58 2.07
N ILE A 214 4.31 -16.70 2.25
CA ILE A 214 2.90 -17.05 2.06
C ILE A 214 2.64 -17.45 0.59
N ASN A 215 3.16 -16.67 -0.35
CA ASN A 215 3.00 -16.95 -1.78
C ASN A 215 3.61 -18.31 -2.15
N CYS A 216 4.82 -18.61 -1.66
CA CYS A 216 5.45 -19.92 -1.84
C CYS A 216 4.67 -21.05 -1.19
N TRP A 217 4.16 -20.86 0.03
CA TRP A 217 3.34 -21.86 0.71
C TRP A 217 2.04 -22.19 -0.04
N LYS A 218 1.34 -21.17 -0.54
CA LYS A 218 0.08 -21.34 -1.26
C LYS A 218 0.27 -21.89 -2.68
N TRP A 219 1.29 -21.41 -3.39
CA TRP A 219 1.41 -21.60 -4.84
C TRP A 219 2.68 -22.34 -5.29
N GLY A 220 3.56 -22.74 -4.36
CA GLY A 220 4.87 -23.30 -4.67
C GLY A 220 4.83 -24.51 -5.60
N HIS A 221 3.84 -25.39 -5.48
CA HIS A 221 3.64 -26.54 -6.36
C HIS A 221 3.44 -26.14 -7.84
N MET A 222 2.82 -24.99 -8.12
CA MET A 222 2.65 -24.48 -9.49
C MET A 222 3.89 -23.75 -10.02
N MET A 223 4.79 -23.31 -9.12
CA MET A 223 6.00 -22.54 -9.46
C MET A 223 7.26 -23.43 -9.60
N GLN A 224 7.21 -24.69 -9.14
CA GLN A 224 8.27 -25.70 -9.23
C GLN A 224 8.88 -25.92 -10.64
N PRO A 225 8.13 -25.92 -11.76
CA PRO A 225 8.72 -26.06 -13.10
C PRO A 225 9.65 -24.90 -13.50
N TRP A 226 9.54 -23.74 -12.84
CA TRP A 226 10.29 -22.53 -13.15
C TRP A 226 11.48 -22.30 -12.22
N MET A 227 11.41 -22.77 -10.97
CA MET A 227 12.55 -22.68 -10.03
C MET A 227 13.72 -23.60 -10.43
N LYS A 228 13.46 -24.70 -11.16
CA LYS A 228 14.51 -25.58 -11.71
C LYS A 228 15.26 -25.01 -12.92
N ARG A 229 14.91 -23.79 -13.37
CA ARG A 229 15.52 -23.11 -14.54
C ARG A 229 16.32 -21.86 -14.17
N LYS A 230 16.54 -21.61 -12.88
CA LYS A 230 17.43 -20.56 -12.37
C LYS A 230 18.67 -21.19 -11.78
#